data_AF-A0A2U3Y0D3-F1
#
_entry.id   AF-A0A2U3Y0D3-F1
#
_cell.length_a   1.000
_cell.length_b   1.000
_cell.length_c   1.000
_cell.angle_alpha   90.00
_cell.angle_beta   90.00
_cell.angle_gamma   90.00
#
_symmetry.space_group_name_H-M   'P 1'
#
loop_
_entity.id
_entity.type
_entity.pdbx_description
1 polymer ?
#
loop_
_entity_poly.entity_id
_entity_poly.type
_entity_poly.pdbx_seq_one_letter_code
_entity_poly.pdbx_strand_id
1 'polypeptide(L)'
;MFPFMLFSTLFSSIFTEPGEQHWICNSSDSSVWYTYCDDMKVPISIGLNPCITLKGSKGYLHISYIARRDIEKLYFNLYLSFHSMHFPMRKEVICRGSDDLYSFCRALKGETVNTTVSFSFRGIRFSKGQYRCVAEAISGDPEEMLFCLNFTIIHHPDFS
;
A
#
# COMPACT_ATOMS: atom_id res chain seq x y z
N MET A 1 1.42 -56.18 -24.95
CA MET A 1 2.28 -55.80 -23.81
C MET A 1 3.30 -54.83 -24.37
N PHE A 2 3.14 -53.51 -24.31
CA PHE A 2 3.20 -52.68 -23.11
C PHE A 2 2.67 -51.28 -23.48
N PRO A 3 1.48 -50.84 -23.05
CA PRO A 3 1.11 -49.44 -23.06
C PRO A 3 1.61 -48.77 -21.76
N PHE A 4 1.56 -47.43 -21.71
CA PHE A 4 1.87 -46.58 -20.54
C PHE A 4 3.34 -46.33 -20.24
N MET A 5 3.95 -45.34 -20.89
CA MET A 5 5.02 -44.52 -20.28
C MET A 5 5.11 -43.13 -20.95
N LEU A 6 4.00 -42.40 -21.12
CA LEU A 6 4.06 -41.00 -21.56
C LEU A 6 2.91 -40.19 -20.95
N PHE A 7 2.94 -39.95 -19.63
CA PHE A 7 2.05 -38.95 -19.02
C PHE A 7 2.64 -38.32 -17.74
N SER A 8 3.90 -37.87 -17.77
CA SER A 8 4.50 -37.23 -16.58
C SER A 8 5.19 -35.88 -16.81
N THR A 9 5.04 -35.23 -17.97
CA THR A 9 5.70 -33.93 -18.24
C THR A 9 4.76 -32.73 -18.31
N LEU A 10 3.47 -32.87 -17.96
CA LEU A 10 2.49 -31.77 -18.06
C LEU A 10 2.21 -31.01 -16.74
N PHE A 11 2.91 -31.31 -15.65
CA PHE A 11 2.86 -30.45 -14.47
C PHE A 11 4.01 -29.46 -14.51
N SER A 12 3.87 -28.44 -15.36
CA SER A 12 4.56 -27.17 -15.16
C SER A 12 4.14 -26.70 -13.78
N SER A 13 5.04 -26.78 -12.81
CA SER A 13 4.85 -26.22 -11.49
C SER A 13 4.50 -24.74 -11.65
N ILE A 14 3.22 -24.40 -11.46
CA ILE A 14 2.74 -23.02 -11.36
C ILE A 14 3.24 -22.51 -10.00
N PHE A 15 4.55 -22.30 -9.88
CA PHE A 15 5.10 -21.51 -8.80
C PHE A 15 4.71 -20.07 -9.13
N THR A 16 3.66 -19.58 -8.48
CA THR A 16 3.36 -18.16 -8.42
C THR A 16 4.63 -17.49 -7.88
N GLU A 17 5.29 -16.67 -8.70
CA GLU A 17 6.47 -15.94 -8.27
C GLU A 17 6.11 -15.14 -6.99
N PRO A 18 6.89 -15.25 -5.91
CA PRO A 18 6.64 -14.47 -4.72
C PRO A 18 6.64 -12.99 -5.09
N GLY A 19 5.57 -12.27 -4.72
CA GLY A 19 5.41 -10.87 -5.05
C GLY A 19 6.62 -10.04 -4.62
N GLU A 20 7.15 -9.23 -5.53
CA GLU A 20 8.31 -8.37 -5.28
C GLU A 20 8.02 -7.45 -4.07
N GLN A 21 8.91 -7.51 -3.08
CA GLN A 21 8.81 -6.73 -1.85
C GLN A 21 9.58 -5.43 -2.02
N HIS A 22 8.88 -4.30 -1.90
CA HIS A 22 9.46 -2.96 -2.03
C HIS A 22 9.70 -2.34 -0.65
N TRP A 23 10.98 -2.13 -0.33
CA TRP A 23 11.37 -1.44 0.89
C TRP A 23 11.12 0.08 0.76
N ILE A 24 10.58 0.71 1.80
CA ILE A 24 10.35 2.17 1.85
C ILE A 24 11.40 2.85 2.71
N CYS A 25 11.47 2.50 3.99
CA CYS A 25 12.36 3.15 4.95
C CYS A 25 12.49 2.37 6.26
N ASN A 26 13.50 2.73 7.05
CA ASN A 26 13.66 2.33 8.44
C ASN A 26 13.71 3.57 9.34
N SER A 27 13.17 3.44 10.55
CA SER A 27 13.27 4.42 11.63
C SER A 27 13.98 3.78 12.84
N SER A 28 13.96 4.45 13.99
CA SER A 28 14.51 3.87 15.22
C SER A 28 13.70 2.66 15.71
N ASP A 29 12.36 2.73 15.65
CA ASP A 29 11.48 1.69 16.20
C ASP A 29 10.70 0.91 15.14
N SER A 30 10.89 1.20 13.85
CA SER A 30 10.10 0.60 12.78
C SER A 30 10.85 0.35 11.47
N SER A 31 10.37 -0.64 10.72
CA SER A 31 10.78 -0.90 9.34
C SER A 31 9.55 -1.08 8.47
N VAL A 32 9.54 -0.45 7.29
CA VAL A 32 8.35 -0.34 6.43
C VAL A 32 8.64 -0.82 5.02
N TRP A 33 7.78 -1.70 4.51
CA TRP A 33 7.78 -2.15 3.12
C TRP A 33 6.36 -2.35 2.62
N TYR A 34 6.21 -2.56 1.32
CA TYR A 34 4.95 -2.94 0.71
C TYR A 34 5.13 -4.00 -0.37
N THR A 35 4.03 -4.69 -0.67
CA THR A 35 3.86 -5.51 -1.85
C THR A 35 2.58 -5.08 -2.55
N TYR A 36 2.47 -5.32 -3.86
CA TYR A 36 1.17 -5.15 -4.54
C TYR A 36 0.22 -6.27 -4.12
N CYS A 37 -1.06 -5.92 -3.92
CA CYS A 37 -2.15 -6.87 -3.73
C CYS A 37 -3.15 -6.89 -4.89
N ASP A 38 -2.89 -6.08 -5.92
CA ASP A 38 -3.63 -6.08 -7.18
C ASP A 38 -2.89 -6.95 -8.21
N ASP A 39 -3.65 -7.58 -9.10
CA ASP A 39 -3.13 -8.35 -10.23
C ASP A 39 -2.38 -7.44 -11.21
N MET A 40 -2.80 -6.18 -11.33
CA MET A 40 -2.15 -5.19 -12.18
C MET A 40 -1.18 -4.30 -11.41
N LYS A 41 0.09 -4.68 -11.40
CA LYS A 41 1.17 -3.89 -10.78
C LYS A 41 1.40 -2.58 -11.55
N VAL A 42 1.08 -1.45 -10.93
CA VAL A 42 1.40 -0.11 -11.44
C VAL A 42 2.68 0.35 -10.77
N PRO A 43 3.68 0.87 -11.51
CA PRO A 43 4.86 1.43 -10.86
C PRO A 43 4.45 2.64 -10.01
N ILE A 44 4.47 2.44 -8.68
CA ILE A 44 4.31 3.50 -7.68
C ILE A 44 5.62 3.64 -6.91
N SER A 45 6.02 4.89 -6.69
CA SER A 45 7.15 5.23 -5.82
C SER A 45 6.62 5.93 -4.57
N ILE A 46 7.02 5.41 -3.41
CA ILE A 46 6.61 5.90 -2.10
C ILE A 46 7.86 6.21 -1.30
N GLY A 47 7.96 7.44 -0.82
CA GLY A 47 9.03 7.89 0.06
C GLY A 47 8.48 8.51 1.34
N LEU A 48 9.09 8.20 2.48
CA LEU A 48 8.75 8.78 3.77
C LEU A 48 9.97 9.53 4.33
N ASN A 49 9.79 10.80 4.68
CA ASN A 49 10.85 11.61 5.27
C ASN A 49 10.34 12.49 6.43
N PRO A 50 10.77 12.25 7.69
CA PRO A 50 11.52 11.08 8.14
C PRO A 50 10.66 9.80 8.04
N CYS A 51 11.30 8.63 8.20
CA CYS A 51 10.56 7.38 8.32
C CYS A 51 9.64 7.40 9.57
N ILE A 52 8.54 6.65 9.50
CA ILE A 52 7.51 6.63 10.54
C ILE A 52 8.06 5.98 11.82
N THR A 53 7.94 6.63 12.99
CA THR A 53 8.19 5.99 14.29
C THR A 53 6.88 5.72 15.00
N LEU A 54 6.64 4.50 15.47
CA LEU A 54 5.34 4.10 16.03
C LEU A 54 5.04 4.77 17.39
N LYS A 55 6.06 5.27 18.09
CA LYS A 55 5.87 6.20 19.24
C LYS A 55 5.18 7.53 18.84
N GLY A 56 5.16 7.86 17.56
CA GLY A 56 4.55 9.06 16.99
C GLY A 56 5.57 9.85 16.19
N SER A 57 5.23 10.16 14.94
CA SER A 57 6.07 10.99 14.08
C SER A 57 5.26 11.97 13.23
N LYS A 58 5.97 12.98 12.74
CA LYS A 58 5.51 13.93 11.73
C LYS A 58 6.52 13.98 10.61
N GLY A 59 6.06 14.21 9.40
CA GLY A 59 6.94 14.19 8.23
C GLY A 59 6.19 14.42 6.95
N TYR A 60 6.81 13.97 5.87
CA TYR A 60 6.33 14.11 4.51
C TYR A 60 6.29 12.74 3.83
N LEU A 61 5.17 12.48 3.17
CA LEU A 61 4.92 11.34 2.32
C LEU A 61 5.01 11.81 0.88
N HIS A 62 6.06 11.39 0.19
CA HIS A 62 6.24 11.60 -1.24
C HIS A 62 5.62 10.42 -1.98
N ILE A 63 4.74 10.71 -2.94
CA ILE A 63 4.10 9.70 -3.78
C ILE A 63 4.25 10.11 -5.24
N SER A 64 4.70 9.16 -6.06
CA SER A 64 4.75 9.33 -7.51
C SER A 64 4.19 8.11 -8.24
N TYR A 65 3.18 8.30 -9.09
CA TYR A 65 2.60 7.27 -9.95
C TYR A 65 1.89 7.89 -11.16
N ILE A 66 1.58 7.06 -12.15
CA ILE A 66 0.74 7.44 -13.30
C ILE A 66 -0.69 7.02 -13.01
N ALA A 67 -1.62 7.97 -13.00
CA ALA A 67 -3.02 7.72 -12.70
C ALA A 67 -3.67 6.84 -13.79
N ARG A 68 -4.39 5.79 -13.40
CA ARG A 68 -5.10 4.92 -14.34
C ARG A 68 -6.55 5.34 -14.61
N ARG A 69 -7.10 6.16 -13.72
CA ARG A 69 -8.42 6.76 -13.76
C ARG A 69 -8.31 8.18 -13.22
N ASP A 70 -9.36 8.96 -13.42
CA ASP A 70 -9.46 10.30 -12.87
C ASP A 70 -9.55 10.23 -11.34
N ILE A 71 -8.84 11.12 -10.65
CA ILE A 71 -8.61 11.06 -9.19
C ILE A 71 -9.61 11.92 -8.41
N GLU A 72 -10.59 12.53 -9.09
CA GLU A 72 -11.53 13.50 -8.54
C GLU A 72 -12.24 13.04 -7.25
N LYS A 73 -12.53 11.74 -7.13
CA LYS A 73 -13.25 11.15 -5.99
C LYS A 73 -12.44 10.04 -5.31
N LEU A 74 -11.16 10.32 -4.99
CA LEU A 74 -10.26 9.36 -4.35
C LEU A 74 -10.62 9.08 -2.88
N TYR A 75 -10.75 7.81 -2.54
CA TYR A 75 -10.74 7.34 -1.16
C TYR A 75 -9.94 6.04 -1.01
N PHE A 76 -9.53 5.75 0.22
CA PHE A 76 -8.85 4.52 0.59
C PHE A 76 -9.72 3.67 1.50
N ASN A 77 -9.82 2.38 1.21
CA ASN A 77 -10.22 1.39 2.21
C ASN A 77 -8.97 0.83 2.86
N LEU A 78 -8.90 0.92 4.19
CA LEU A 78 -7.76 0.47 4.99
C LEU A 78 -8.17 -0.74 5.82
N TYR A 79 -7.47 -1.85 5.63
CA TYR A 79 -7.64 -3.09 6.39
C TYR A 79 -6.37 -3.34 7.20
N LEU A 80 -6.46 -3.04 8.50
CA LEU A 80 -5.36 -3.23 9.44
C LEU A 80 -5.45 -4.62 10.08
N SER A 81 -4.31 -5.27 10.25
CA SER A 81 -4.21 -6.52 11.02
C SER A 81 -2.92 -6.60 11.83
N PHE A 82 -3.00 -7.30 12.96
CA PHE A 82 -1.91 -7.51 13.91
C PHE A 82 -2.06 -8.85 14.61
N HIS A 83 -1.04 -9.71 14.59
CA HIS A 83 -1.08 -11.07 15.18
C HIS A 83 -2.40 -11.80 14.91
N SER A 84 -2.80 -11.91 13.64
CA SER A 84 -4.06 -12.51 13.16
C SER A 84 -5.37 -11.82 13.60
N MET A 85 -5.31 -10.74 14.37
CA MET A 85 -6.47 -9.91 14.66
C MET A 85 -6.70 -8.95 13.49
N HIS A 86 -7.93 -8.95 12.96
CA HIS A 86 -8.36 -8.03 11.92
C HIS A 86 -9.15 -6.89 12.56
N PHE A 87 -8.76 -5.66 12.29
CA PHE A 87 -9.50 -4.49 12.74
C PHE A 87 -10.62 -4.14 11.75
N PRO A 88 -11.68 -3.45 12.19
CA PRO A 88 -12.72 -2.95 11.29
C PRO A 88 -12.11 -2.11 10.16
N MET A 89 -12.62 -2.30 8.95
CA MET A 89 -12.22 -1.52 7.77
C MET A 89 -12.47 -0.03 8.04
N ARG A 90 -11.50 0.82 7.70
CA ARG A 90 -11.63 2.27 7.73
C ARG A 90 -11.66 2.82 6.31
N LYS A 91 -12.63 3.68 6.01
CA LYS A 91 -12.71 4.41 4.75
C LYS A 91 -12.18 5.83 4.98
N GLU A 92 -11.07 6.17 4.35
CA GLU A 92 -10.44 7.48 4.41
C GLU A 92 -10.62 8.20 3.07
N VAL A 93 -11.42 9.27 3.07
CA VAL A 93 -11.68 10.06 1.85
C VAL A 93 -10.60 11.11 1.68
N ILE A 94 -9.92 11.12 0.54
CA ILE A 94 -8.80 12.02 0.24
C ILE A 94 -9.22 13.15 -0.71
N CYS A 95 -10.01 12.82 -1.73
CA CYS A 95 -10.59 13.77 -2.67
C CYS A 95 -12.10 13.57 -2.70
N ARG A 96 -12.86 14.63 -2.42
CA ARG A 96 -14.32 14.70 -2.54
C ARG A 96 -14.76 15.26 -3.90
N GLY A 97 -13.86 15.96 -4.58
CA GLY A 97 -14.07 16.59 -5.87
C GLY A 97 -12.77 17.19 -6.42
N SER A 98 -12.87 17.86 -7.56
CA SER A 98 -11.72 18.45 -8.27
C SER A 98 -11.17 19.70 -7.58
N ASP A 99 -12.00 20.39 -6.79
CA ASP A 99 -11.61 21.57 -6.00
C ASP A 99 -11.40 21.25 -4.52
N ASP A 100 -10.69 20.15 -4.22
CA ASP A 100 -10.37 19.75 -2.85
C ASP A 100 -8.99 20.26 -2.37
N LEU A 101 -8.65 19.94 -1.13
CA LEU A 101 -7.44 20.37 -0.42
C LEU A 101 -6.15 20.04 -1.17
N TYR A 102 -6.12 18.92 -1.87
CA TYR A 102 -4.94 18.46 -2.59
C TYR A 102 -5.05 18.73 -4.08
N SER A 103 -4.02 19.39 -4.63
CA SER A 103 -3.98 19.72 -6.07
C SER A 103 -4.02 18.49 -6.99
N PHE A 104 -3.53 17.34 -6.52
CA PHE A 104 -3.57 16.09 -7.28
C PHE A 104 -4.98 15.51 -7.46
N CYS A 105 -6.00 16.02 -6.74
CA CYS A 105 -7.39 15.59 -6.95
C CYS A 105 -7.91 15.93 -8.35
N ARG A 106 -7.25 16.83 -9.09
CA ARG A 106 -7.58 17.18 -10.47
C ARG A 106 -6.92 16.28 -11.51
N ALA A 107 -6.03 15.39 -11.09
CA ALA A 107 -5.27 14.57 -12.02
C ALA A 107 -6.19 13.62 -12.79
N LEU A 108 -6.02 13.62 -14.11
CA LEU A 108 -6.77 12.79 -15.04
C LEU A 108 -6.04 11.48 -15.32
N LYS A 109 -6.77 10.52 -15.88
CA LYS A 109 -6.19 9.27 -16.40
C LYS A 109 -5.01 9.56 -17.34
N GLY A 110 -3.89 8.89 -17.06
CA GLY A 110 -2.65 8.99 -17.81
C GLY A 110 -1.70 10.08 -17.33
N GLU A 111 -2.15 10.98 -16.45
CA GLU A 111 -1.30 12.01 -15.88
C GLU A 111 -0.39 11.47 -14.78
N THR A 112 0.78 12.07 -14.64
CA THR A 112 1.72 11.74 -13.56
C THR A 112 1.33 12.53 -12.31
N VAL A 113 0.93 11.82 -11.27
CA VAL A 113 0.80 12.38 -9.93
C VAL A 113 2.17 12.32 -9.28
N ASN A 114 2.76 13.47 -9.00
CA ASN A 114 3.99 13.58 -8.23
C ASN A 114 3.79 14.62 -7.13
N THR A 115 3.59 14.17 -5.90
CA THR A 115 3.16 15.04 -4.80
C THR A 115 3.81 14.68 -3.49
N THR A 116 3.80 15.63 -2.58
CA THR A 116 4.26 15.47 -1.20
C THR A 116 3.17 15.90 -0.25
N VAL A 117 2.73 14.99 0.60
CA VAL A 117 1.68 15.21 1.61
C VAL A 117 2.32 15.20 2.99
N SER A 118 2.04 16.22 3.80
CA SER A 118 2.48 16.22 5.19
C SER A 118 1.63 15.26 6.02
N PHE A 119 2.26 14.55 6.95
CA PHE A 119 1.58 13.69 7.90
C PHE A 119 2.03 14.01 9.33
N SER A 120 1.14 13.74 10.28
CA SER A 120 1.42 13.85 11.71
C SER A 120 0.50 12.89 12.44
N PHE A 121 1.07 12.00 13.25
CA PHE A 121 0.30 11.16 14.14
C PHE A 121 0.95 11.11 15.52
N ARG A 122 0.10 11.05 16.54
CA ARG A 122 0.53 10.77 17.91
C ARG A 122 0.38 9.27 18.11
N GLY A 123 1.47 8.59 18.41
CA GLY A 123 1.45 7.14 18.61
C GLY A 123 0.52 6.77 19.76
N ILE A 124 -0.40 5.84 19.51
CA ILE A 124 -1.05 5.07 20.57
C ILE A 124 -0.08 3.93 20.86
N ARG A 125 0.21 3.60 22.13
CA ARG A 125 1.21 2.57 22.48
C ARG A 125 0.99 1.29 21.66
N PHE A 126 1.83 1.08 20.63
CA PHE A 126 1.76 -0.09 19.76
C PHE A 126 2.51 -1.25 20.40
N SER A 127 1.93 -2.44 20.38
CA SER A 127 2.63 -3.66 20.79
C SER A 127 3.77 -3.99 19.82
N LYS A 128 4.80 -4.69 20.30
CA LYS A 128 5.85 -5.23 19.42
C LYS A 128 5.26 -6.24 18.44
N GLY A 129 5.73 -6.22 17.20
CA GLY A 129 5.39 -7.23 16.20
C GLY A 129 5.21 -6.68 14.80
N GLN A 130 4.65 -7.52 13.93
CA GLN A 130 4.39 -7.19 12.54
C GLN A 130 2.93 -6.75 12.37
N TYR A 131 2.77 -5.54 11.85
CA TYR A 131 1.50 -4.98 11.42
C TYR A 131 1.39 -5.12 9.92
N ARG A 132 0.18 -5.42 9.44
CA ARG A 132 -0.15 -5.41 8.02
C ARG A 132 -1.29 -4.43 7.78
N CYS A 133 -1.15 -3.56 6.79
CA CYS A 133 -2.17 -2.61 6.38
C CYS A 133 -2.36 -2.74 4.88
N VAL A 134 -3.51 -3.28 4.47
CA VAL A 134 -3.91 -3.27 3.06
C VAL A 134 -4.62 -1.95 2.78
N ALA A 135 -4.11 -1.21 1.80
CA ALA A 135 -4.67 0.05 1.34
C ALA A 135 -5.15 -0.12 -0.11
N GLU A 136 -6.48 -0.10 -0.29
CA GLU A 136 -7.12 -0.10 -1.59
C GLU A 136 -7.46 1.34 -1.98
N ALA A 137 -6.81 1.86 -3.03
CA ALA A 137 -7.12 3.17 -3.59
C ALA A 137 -8.25 3.04 -4.61
N ILE A 138 -9.36 3.75 -4.42
CA ILE A 138 -10.52 3.69 -5.30
C ILE A 138 -10.88 5.11 -5.77
N SER A 139 -11.14 5.27 -7.06
CA SER A 139 -11.54 6.55 -7.66
C SER A 139 -12.25 6.37 -9.01
N GLY A 140 -12.68 7.48 -9.61
CA GLY A 140 -13.40 7.51 -10.89
C GLY A 140 -14.92 7.50 -10.75
N ASP A 141 -15.60 7.60 -11.90
CA ASP A 141 -17.05 7.49 -12.04
C ASP A 141 -17.35 6.73 -13.36
N PRO A 142 -17.60 5.41 -13.32
CA PRO A 142 -17.82 4.56 -12.13
C PRO A 142 -16.56 4.34 -11.28
N GLU A 143 -16.76 4.04 -9.99
CA GLU A 143 -15.68 3.76 -9.03
C GLU A 143 -14.89 2.50 -9.43
N GLU A 144 -13.57 2.64 -9.56
CA GLU A 144 -12.66 1.55 -9.86
C GLU A 144 -11.40 1.62 -8.97
N MET A 145 -10.79 0.46 -8.74
CA MET A 145 -9.53 0.37 -8.01
C MET A 145 -8.39 0.96 -8.86
N LEU A 146 -7.69 1.96 -8.32
CA LEU A 146 -6.50 2.55 -8.91
C LEU A 146 -5.26 1.67 -8.69
N PHE A 147 -5.11 1.19 -7.45
CA PHE A 147 -4.06 0.27 -7.02
C PHE A 147 -4.38 -0.32 -5.64
N CYS A 148 -3.78 -1.45 -5.32
CA CYS A 148 -3.81 -2.07 -3.99
C CYS A 148 -2.38 -2.28 -3.49
N LEU A 149 -2.09 -1.78 -2.29
CA LEU A 149 -0.80 -1.99 -1.62
C LEU A 149 -1.00 -2.65 -0.26
N ASN A 150 -0.23 -3.71 -0.01
CA ASN A 150 -0.15 -4.37 1.28
C ASN A 150 1.12 -3.92 1.99
N PHE A 151 0.98 -2.96 2.89
CA PHE A 151 2.06 -2.47 3.73
C PHE A 151 2.31 -3.44 4.86
N THR A 152 3.58 -3.71 5.10
CA THR A 152 4.04 -4.38 6.31
C THR A 152 4.92 -3.43 7.09
N ILE A 153 4.60 -3.29 8.37
CA ILE A 153 5.33 -2.45 9.31
C ILE A 153 5.78 -3.36 10.44
N ILE A 154 7.08 -3.56 10.61
CA ILE A 154 7.60 -4.24 11.81
C ILE A 154 7.93 -3.19 12.86
N HIS A 155 7.30 -3.34 14.02
CA HIS A 155 7.57 -2.55 15.21
C HIS A 155 8.56 -3.28 16.11
N HIS A 156 9.68 -2.63 16.37
CA HIS A 156 10.73 -3.04 17.29
C HIS A 156 10.82 -1.92 18.33
N PRO A 157 10.00 -1.94 19.40
CA PRO A 157 10.06 -0.88 20.38
C PRO A 157 11.45 -0.88 20.99
N ASP A 158 12.17 0.23 20.80
CA ASP A 158 13.41 0.48 21.53
C ASP A 158 13.05 0.53 23.03
N PHE A 159 13.53 -0.49 23.76
CA PHE A 159 13.62 -0.48 25.22
C PHE A 159 14.78 0.46 25.58
N SER A 160 14.53 1.77 25.56
CA SER A 160 15.36 2.74 26.26
C SER A 160 14.61 3.33 27.45
#